data_AF-A0A8X7XXW8-F1
#
_entry.id   AF-A0A8X7XXW8-F1
#
_cell.length_a   1.000
_cell.length_b   1.000
_cell.length_c   1.000
_cell.angle_alpha   90.00
_cell.angle_beta   90.00
_cell.angle_gamma   90.00
#
_symmetry.space_group_name_H-M   'P 1'
#
loop_
_entity.id
_entity.type
_entity.pdbx_description
1 polymer ?
#
loop_
_entity_poly.entity_id
_entity_poly.type
_entity_poly.pdbx_seq_one_letter_code
_entity_poly.pdbx_strand_id
1 'polypeptide(L)'
;MRFLWLIVVLYTVCNRVLADQIFPGHAGATFRSSLEPKYQIEFHSEDSPFLPDDNQESIVIPNKNGENYLCFLPKVEKAKSEKPITQLNISSMIVETEERVKLKTPDELLEVLKGSCLVRQEGWWSYELCYQNKIRQFHVEDEKEKAVQEFILGVYDEEATAAFNQNLSDISTLKDPRSKDASQRYHAHQYTNGTICDLTNEPRETEVRFVCSGPGAMISSIIELSTCKYALTVQFPMLCKHPLFQEERPVWHTINCNLLPKDYKEAKPDEVETRR
;
A
#
# COMPACT_ATOMS: atom_id res chain seq x y z
N MET A 1 -44.87 52.60 -23.77
CA MET A 1 -44.42 51.56 -24.73
C MET A 1 -42.93 51.68 -25.09
N ARG A 2 -42.03 51.71 -24.10
CA ARG A 2 -40.56 51.63 -24.33
C ARG A 2 -39.82 50.76 -23.30
N PHE A 3 -40.51 50.23 -22.29
CA PHE A 3 -39.93 49.37 -21.25
C PHE A 3 -40.12 47.86 -21.48
N LEU A 4 -41.03 47.45 -22.37
CA LEU A 4 -41.20 46.01 -22.71
C LEU A 4 -40.21 45.49 -23.76
N TRP A 5 -39.55 46.36 -24.52
CA TRP A 5 -38.57 45.94 -25.54
C TRP A 5 -37.19 45.62 -24.96
N LEU A 6 -36.86 46.13 -23.76
CA LEU A 6 -35.58 45.83 -23.10
C LEU A 6 -35.58 44.45 -22.42
N ILE A 7 -36.75 43.91 -22.06
CA ILE A 7 -36.86 42.60 -21.41
C ILE A 7 -36.75 41.46 -22.44
N VAL A 8 -37.18 41.67 -23.69
CA VAL A 8 -37.07 40.66 -24.77
C VAL A 8 -35.65 40.56 -25.34
N VAL A 9 -34.87 41.65 -25.31
CA VAL A 9 -33.46 41.64 -25.75
C VAL A 9 -32.54 41.02 -24.69
N LEU A 10 -32.88 41.12 -23.39
CA LEU A 10 -32.11 40.43 -22.34
C LEU A 10 -32.37 38.92 -22.31
N TYR A 11 -33.56 38.47 -22.71
CA TYR A 11 -33.91 37.05 -22.78
C TYR A 11 -33.37 36.31 -24.02
N THR A 12 -32.90 37.03 -25.03
CA THR A 12 -32.35 36.43 -26.27
C THR A 12 -30.83 36.34 -26.30
N VAL A 13 -30.12 36.90 -25.31
CA VAL A 13 -28.64 36.86 -25.24
C VAL A 13 -28.10 35.85 -24.21
N CYS A 14 -28.93 35.26 -23.33
CA CYS A 14 -28.50 34.20 -22.40
C CYS A 14 -28.68 32.76 -22.91
N ASN A 15 -29.00 32.55 -24.20
CA ASN A 15 -29.05 31.22 -24.82
C ASN A 15 -27.88 31.01 -25.80
N ARG A 16 -26.66 31.24 -25.32
CA ARG A 16 -25.46 30.61 -25.88
C ARG A 16 -24.82 29.74 -24.82
N VAL A 17 -25.45 28.59 -24.60
CA VAL A 17 -24.76 27.41 -24.06
C VAL A 17 -23.67 27.07 -25.08
N LEU A 18 -22.42 27.39 -24.75
CA LEU A 18 -21.27 26.74 -25.36
C LEU A 18 -21.42 25.26 -25.05
N ALA A 19 -21.61 24.46 -26.10
CA ALA A 19 -21.49 23.01 -26.01
C ALA A 19 -20.03 22.70 -25.69
N ASP A 20 -19.69 22.62 -24.40
CA ASP A 20 -18.50 21.92 -23.98
C ASP A 20 -18.66 20.47 -24.42
N GLN A 21 -17.70 20.02 -25.24
CA GLN A 21 -17.60 18.61 -25.57
C GLN A 21 -17.31 17.84 -24.28
N ILE A 22 -18.37 17.25 -23.72
CA ILE A 22 -18.27 16.19 -22.72
C ILE A 22 -17.69 14.98 -23.46
N PHE A 23 -16.38 14.92 -23.56
CA PHE A 23 -15.71 13.64 -23.67
C PHE A 23 -15.95 12.92 -22.33
N PRO A 24 -16.54 11.71 -22.31
CA PRO A 24 -16.49 10.88 -21.13
C PRO A 24 -15.04 10.42 -21.02
N GLY A 25 -14.22 11.23 -20.34
CA GLY A 25 -12.97 10.77 -19.78
C GLY A 25 -13.34 9.67 -18.80
N HIS A 26 -13.37 8.42 -19.27
CA HIS A 26 -13.12 7.28 -18.42
C HIS A 26 -11.71 7.49 -17.88
N ALA A 27 -11.60 8.28 -16.81
CA ALA A 27 -10.58 8.08 -15.80
C ALA A 27 -10.91 6.74 -15.15
N GLY A 28 -10.69 5.67 -15.90
CA GLY A 28 -10.26 4.43 -15.30
C GLY A 28 -8.99 4.80 -14.58
N ALA A 29 -9.11 5.08 -13.28
CA ALA A 29 -8.01 4.98 -12.36
C ALA A 29 -7.51 3.55 -12.50
N THR A 30 -6.61 3.34 -13.47
CA THR A 30 -5.75 2.17 -13.47
C THR A 30 -4.97 2.36 -12.20
N PHE A 31 -5.39 1.67 -11.15
CA PHE A 31 -4.59 1.46 -9.96
C PHE A 31 -3.30 0.83 -10.46
N ARG A 32 -2.30 1.65 -10.80
CA ARG A 32 -0.96 1.17 -11.11
C ARG A 32 -0.51 0.47 -9.86
N SER A 33 -0.38 -0.85 -9.95
CA SER A 33 0.16 -1.64 -8.87
C SER A 33 1.53 -1.04 -8.53
N SER A 34 1.70 -0.56 -7.30
CA SER A 34 3.00 -0.05 -6.82
C SER A 34 4.13 -1.09 -6.82
N LEU A 35 3.81 -2.33 -7.24
CA LEU A 35 4.71 -3.45 -7.43
C LEU A 35 5.27 -3.55 -8.86
N GLU A 36 4.95 -2.60 -9.76
CA GLU A 36 5.67 -2.54 -11.04
C GLU A 36 7.17 -2.35 -10.76
N PRO A 37 8.05 -3.28 -11.21
CA PRO A 37 9.48 -3.13 -11.05
C PRO A 37 9.92 -1.80 -11.64
N LYS A 38 10.69 -1.03 -10.87
CA LYS A 38 11.24 0.24 -11.35
C LYS A 38 12.51 -0.07 -12.12
N TYR A 39 12.58 0.35 -13.38
CA TYR A 39 13.76 0.17 -14.19
C TYR A 39 14.56 1.47 -14.24
N GLN A 40 15.87 1.35 -14.11
CA GLN A 40 16.82 2.42 -14.40
C GLN A 40 17.69 1.99 -15.58
N ILE A 41 17.88 2.86 -16.56
CA ILE A 41 18.69 2.57 -17.75
C ILE A 41 20.06 3.21 -17.58
N GLU A 42 21.12 2.42 -17.73
CA GLU A 42 22.50 2.88 -17.72
C GLU A 42 23.15 2.67 -19.09
N PHE A 43 23.67 3.74 -19.67
CA PHE A 43 24.33 3.72 -20.97
C PHE A 43 25.85 3.61 -20.80
N HIS A 44 26.45 2.67 -21.51
CA HIS A 44 27.87 2.37 -21.47
C HIS A 44 28.54 2.78 -22.78
N SER A 45 29.72 3.39 -22.64
CA SER A 45 30.55 3.81 -23.78
C SER A 45 31.38 2.65 -24.34
N GLU A 46 31.95 2.83 -25.53
CA GLU A 46 32.83 1.83 -26.15
C GLU A 46 34.06 1.49 -25.28
N ASP A 47 34.55 2.46 -24.50
CA ASP A 47 35.73 2.29 -23.64
C ASP A 47 35.43 1.54 -22.33
N SER A 48 34.15 1.39 -21.98
CA SER A 48 33.71 0.74 -20.73
C SER A 48 32.37 0.03 -20.93
N PRO A 49 32.32 -1.05 -21.75
CA PRO A 49 31.08 -1.77 -22.02
C PRO A 49 30.65 -2.62 -20.81
N PHE A 50 29.34 -2.76 -20.64
CA PHE A 50 28.79 -3.76 -19.73
C PHE A 50 29.01 -5.17 -20.29
N LEU A 51 29.48 -6.08 -19.45
CA LEU A 51 29.70 -7.48 -19.79
C LEU A 51 28.56 -8.33 -19.21
N PRO A 52 27.69 -8.92 -20.05
CA PRO A 52 26.57 -9.71 -19.57
C PRO A 52 27.00 -11.08 -19.04
N ASP A 53 26.21 -11.63 -18.13
CA ASP A 53 26.34 -13.03 -17.71
C ASP A 53 25.82 -13.99 -18.79
N ASP A 54 26.29 -15.24 -18.75
CA ASP A 54 25.85 -16.29 -19.68
C ASP A 54 24.31 -16.45 -19.65
N ASN A 55 23.67 -16.51 -20.83
CA ASN A 55 22.21 -16.53 -21.04
C ASN A 55 21.41 -15.27 -20.62
N GLN A 56 22.00 -14.07 -20.63
CA GLN A 56 21.23 -12.84 -20.42
C GLN A 56 20.50 -12.39 -21.71
N GLU A 57 19.18 -12.19 -21.61
CA GLU A 57 18.37 -11.70 -22.74
C GLU A 57 18.73 -10.25 -23.08
N SER A 58 18.77 -9.92 -24.37
CA SER A 58 19.14 -8.59 -24.85
C SER A 58 18.23 -8.12 -25.98
N ILE A 59 18.00 -6.82 -26.05
CA ILE A 59 17.19 -6.16 -27.08
C ILE A 59 17.97 -4.99 -27.70
N VAL A 60 17.83 -4.81 -29.01
CA VAL A 60 18.41 -3.65 -29.72
C VAL A 60 17.40 -2.50 -29.70
N ILE A 61 17.83 -1.33 -29.21
CA ILE A 61 16.99 -0.14 -29.10
C ILE A 61 17.66 1.04 -29.80
N PRO A 62 17.02 1.68 -30.79
CA PRO A 62 17.52 2.91 -31.40
C PRO A 62 17.21 4.12 -30.51
N ASN A 63 18.14 5.06 -30.42
CA ASN A 63 17.90 6.36 -29.80
C ASN A 63 17.33 7.37 -30.81
N LYS A 64 16.94 8.55 -30.31
CA LYS A 64 16.42 9.67 -31.13
C LYS A 64 17.37 10.18 -32.21
N ASN A 65 18.67 9.90 -32.09
CA ASN A 65 19.71 10.29 -33.04
C ASN A 65 19.99 9.19 -34.08
N GLY A 66 19.30 8.04 -34.00
CA GLY A 66 19.52 6.89 -34.89
C GLY A 66 20.69 5.99 -34.49
N GLU A 67 21.27 6.17 -33.31
CA GLU A 67 22.31 5.28 -32.76
C GLU A 67 21.65 4.08 -32.10
N ASN A 68 22.18 2.89 -32.37
CA ASN A 68 21.65 1.64 -31.82
C ASN A 68 22.36 1.29 -30.51
N TYR A 69 21.61 0.79 -29.54
CA TYR A 69 22.12 0.28 -28.28
C TYR A 69 21.70 -1.18 -28.12
N LEU A 70 22.61 -2.02 -27.63
CA LEU A 70 22.28 -3.37 -27.16
C LEU A 70 22.03 -3.30 -25.67
N CYS A 71 20.77 -3.46 -25.27
CA CYS A 71 20.32 -3.37 -23.89
C CYS A 71 20.06 -4.75 -23.30
N PHE A 72 20.67 -5.05 -22.16
CA PHE A 72 20.54 -6.32 -21.46
C PHE A 72 19.42 -6.26 -20.45
N LEU A 73 18.43 -7.14 -20.62
CA LEU A 73 17.29 -7.22 -19.71
C LEU A 73 17.74 -7.86 -18.40
N PRO A 74 17.26 -7.36 -17.24
CA PRO A 74 17.49 -7.99 -15.96
C PRO A 74 16.92 -9.40 -16.02
N LYS A 75 17.66 -10.37 -15.49
CA LYS A 75 17.12 -11.71 -15.21
C LYS A 75 16.14 -11.55 -14.05
N VAL A 76 14.92 -11.16 -14.36
CA VAL A 76 13.83 -11.23 -13.38
C VAL A 76 13.63 -12.72 -13.19
N GLU A 77 14.15 -13.26 -12.08
CA GLU A 77 13.67 -14.55 -11.63
C GLU A 77 12.15 -14.37 -11.53
N LYS A 78 11.40 -14.99 -12.46
CA LYS A 78 9.96 -15.16 -12.26
C LYS A 78 9.90 -15.75 -10.87
N ALA A 79 9.35 -14.97 -9.92
CA ALA A 79 9.15 -15.43 -8.56
C ALA A 79 8.73 -16.87 -8.71
N LYS A 80 9.60 -17.81 -8.29
CA LYS A 80 9.26 -19.22 -8.38
C LYS A 80 7.85 -19.25 -7.81
N SER A 81 6.91 -19.87 -8.52
CA SER A 81 5.71 -20.32 -7.84
C SER A 81 6.26 -21.27 -6.78
N GLU A 82 6.65 -20.73 -5.64
CA GLU A 82 6.83 -21.46 -4.43
C GLU A 82 5.48 -22.11 -4.28
N LYS A 83 5.47 -23.42 -4.53
CA LYS A 83 4.36 -24.26 -4.16
C LYS A 83 3.95 -23.80 -2.76
N PRO A 84 2.65 -23.65 -2.46
CA PRO A 84 2.23 -23.17 -1.17
C PRO A 84 2.97 -23.98 -0.12
N ILE A 85 3.75 -23.30 0.73
CA ILE A 85 4.35 -23.93 1.90
C ILE A 85 3.16 -24.27 2.78
N THR A 86 2.66 -25.49 2.57
CA THR A 86 1.66 -26.11 3.43
C THR A 86 2.28 -26.18 4.81
N GLN A 87 1.68 -25.44 5.74
CA GLN A 87 1.95 -25.44 7.18
C GLN A 87 3.36 -24.98 7.60
N LEU A 88 3.45 -23.71 8.02
CA LEU A 88 4.37 -23.33 9.09
C LEU A 88 3.56 -22.96 10.33
N ASN A 89 3.24 -23.97 11.13
CA ASN A 89 3.43 -23.82 12.57
C ASN A 89 4.89 -23.41 12.76
N ILE A 90 5.13 -22.29 13.44
CA ILE A 90 6.46 -21.69 13.59
C ILE A 90 7.46 -22.76 14.08
N SER A 91 8.30 -23.23 13.16
CA SER A 91 9.58 -23.86 13.48
C SER A 91 10.55 -23.57 12.33
N SER A 92 11.49 -22.66 12.61
CA SER A 92 12.74 -22.39 11.89
C SER A 92 12.67 -22.13 10.39
N MET A 93 12.87 -20.87 9.98
CA MET A 93 13.58 -20.59 8.73
C MET A 93 15.07 -20.84 8.97
N ILE A 94 15.66 -21.73 8.18
CA ILE A 94 17.09 -22.05 8.22
C ILE A 94 17.81 -21.02 7.35
N VAL A 95 18.38 -19.99 7.98
CA VAL A 95 19.52 -19.28 7.40
C VAL A 95 20.76 -20.00 7.92
N GLU A 96 21.60 -20.48 7.01
CA GLU A 96 22.92 -21.02 7.32
C GLU A 96 23.80 -19.92 7.90
N THR A 97 23.65 -19.64 9.19
CA THR A 97 24.66 -19.06 10.10
C THR A 97 24.08 -19.14 11.50
N GLU A 98 24.93 -19.52 12.45
CA GLU A 98 24.58 -20.00 13.77
C GLU A 98 24.05 -18.90 14.70
N GLU A 99 22.74 -18.64 14.65
CA GLU A 99 21.93 -18.30 15.81
C GLU A 99 20.46 -18.48 15.42
N ARG A 100 19.75 -19.43 16.04
CA ARG A 100 18.30 -19.57 15.88
C ARG A 100 17.63 -18.38 16.55
N VAL A 101 17.61 -17.22 15.88
CA VAL A 101 16.82 -16.08 16.32
C VAL A 101 15.36 -16.48 16.12
N LYS A 102 14.70 -16.92 17.19
CA LYS A 102 13.26 -17.14 17.20
C LYS A 102 12.60 -15.80 16.87
N LEU A 103 12.09 -15.67 15.65
CA LEU A 103 11.35 -14.48 15.24
C LEU A 103 10.11 -14.37 16.12
N LYS A 104 9.94 -13.21 16.75
CA LYS A 104 8.76 -12.92 17.54
C LYS A 104 7.55 -12.81 16.63
N THR A 105 6.38 -13.25 17.07
CA THR A 105 5.13 -13.02 16.32
C THR A 105 4.73 -11.53 16.37
N PRO A 106 3.84 -11.06 15.47
CA PRO A 106 3.31 -9.70 15.55
C PRO A 106 2.65 -9.40 16.90
N ASP A 107 1.88 -10.35 17.45
CA ASP A 107 1.27 -10.20 18.77
C ASP A 107 2.31 -10.12 19.90
N GLU A 108 3.37 -10.94 19.86
CA GLU A 108 4.49 -10.85 20.84
C GLU A 108 5.23 -9.51 20.78
N LEU A 109 5.30 -8.87 19.61
CA LEU A 109 5.88 -7.52 19.47
C LEU A 109 4.96 -6.44 20.05
N LEU A 110 3.65 -6.64 19.96
CA LEU A 110 2.63 -5.70 20.43
C LEU A 110 2.36 -5.79 21.94
N GLU A 111 2.78 -6.86 22.62
CA GLU A 111 2.65 -7.00 24.10
C GLU A 111 3.25 -5.81 24.89
N VAL A 112 4.20 -5.07 24.31
CA VAL A 112 4.75 -3.84 24.92
C VAL A 112 3.68 -2.75 25.12
N LEU A 113 2.58 -2.79 24.36
CA LEU A 113 1.45 -1.87 24.50
C LEU A 113 0.50 -2.25 25.63
N LYS A 114 0.64 -3.43 26.22
CA LYS A 114 -0.25 -3.89 27.29
C LYS A 114 -0.18 -2.97 28.50
N GLY A 115 -1.35 -2.56 28.99
CA GLY A 115 -1.46 -1.58 30.07
C GLY A 115 -1.20 -0.13 29.66
N SER A 116 -0.90 0.15 28.38
CA SER A 116 -0.78 1.50 27.83
C SER A 116 -2.00 1.85 26.97
N CYS A 117 -2.34 3.13 26.94
CA CYS A 117 -3.39 3.66 26.07
C CYS A 117 -2.82 4.75 25.16
N LEU A 118 -3.19 4.70 23.88
CA LEU A 118 -2.82 5.69 22.89
C LEU A 118 -4.01 6.64 22.71
N VAL A 119 -3.75 7.94 22.72
CA VAL A 119 -4.80 8.97 22.57
C VAL A 119 -4.51 9.83 21.34
N ARG A 120 -5.56 10.14 20.57
CA ARG A 120 -5.52 11.08 19.45
C ARG A 120 -6.74 11.97 19.49
N GLN A 121 -6.53 13.27 19.42
CA GLN A 121 -7.60 14.24 19.21
C GLN A 121 -7.74 14.53 17.71
N GLU A 122 -8.98 14.51 17.21
CA GLU A 122 -9.31 14.82 15.83
C GLU A 122 -10.59 15.66 15.79
N GLY A 123 -10.39 16.98 15.71
CA GLY A 123 -11.47 17.96 15.79
C GLY A 123 -12.15 17.95 17.16
N TRP A 124 -13.47 17.76 17.15
CA TRP A 124 -14.32 17.71 18.35
C TRP A 124 -14.09 16.46 19.20
N TRP A 125 -13.65 15.35 18.60
CA TRP A 125 -13.55 14.06 19.27
C TRP A 125 -12.10 13.73 19.66
N SER A 126 -11.96 13.10 20.82
CA SER A 126 -10.76 12.38 21.22
C SER A 126 -11.00 10.89 21.17
N TYR A 127 -10.00 10.14 20.71
CA TYR A 127 -10.03 8.70 20.56
C TYR A 127 -8.93 8.09 21.40
N GLU A 128 -9.29 7.13 22.25
CA GLU A 128 -8.39 6.40 23.12
C GLU A 128 -8.47 4.91 22.78
N LEU A 129 -7.32 4.33 22.44
CA LEU A 129 -7.14 2.89 22.27
C LEU A 129 -6.31 2.37 23.43
N CYS A 130 -6.90 1.54 24.29
CA CYS A 130 -6.16 0.73 25.25
C CYS A 130 -5.97 -0.67 24.69
N TYR A 131 -4.72 -1.09 24.48
CA TYR A 131 -4.38 -2.35 23.81
C TYR A 131 -5.00 -3.57 24.51
N GLN A 132 -5.66 -4.44 23.74
CA GLN A 132 -6.41 -5.61 24.22
C GLN A 132 -7.46 -5.30 25.30
N ASN A 133 -7.99 -4.07 25.32
CA ASN A 133 -9.03 -3.66 26.25
C ASN A 133 -10.22 -3.07 25.48
N LYS A 134 -10.23 -1.75 25.25
CA LYS A 134 -11.35 -1.07 24.60
C LYS A 134 -10.91 0.16 23.84
N ILE A 135 -11.77 0.58 22.92
CA ILE A 135 -11.65 1.83 22.18
C ILE A 135 -12.75 2.77 22.63
N ARG A 136 -12.36 3.98 23.00
CA ARG A 136 -13.25 5.01 23.54
C ARG A 136 -13.15 6.25 22.67
N GLN A 137 -14.31 6.78 22.27
CA GLN A 137 -14.47 8.11 21.69
C GLN A 137 -15.08 9.02 22.76
N PHE A 138 -14.50 10.20 22.97
CA PHE A 138 -14.99 11.13 23.99
C PHE A 138 -14.70 12.59 23.66
N HIS A 139 -15.50 13.48 24.22
CA HIS A 139 -15.29 14.92 24.16
C HIS A 139 -15.18 15.48 25.59
N VAL A 140 -14.21 16.36 25.82
CA VAL A 140 -13.99 17.06 27.09
C VAL A 140 -14.16 18.55 26.84
N GLU A 141 -14.99 19.23 27.65
CA GLU A 141 -15.05 20.69 27.67
C GLU A 141 -13.88 21.25 28.49
N ASP A 142 -13.26 22.34 28.01
CA ASP A 142 -12.03 22.95 28.55
C ASP A 142 -12.08 23.25 30.06
N GLU A 143 -13.26 23.43 30.64
CA GLU A 143 -13.43 23.79 32.05
C GLU A 143 -13.61 22.59 33.00
N LYS A 144 -13.89 21.38 32.49
CA LYS A 144 -14.43 20.29 33.33
C LYS A 144 -13.52 19.08 33.52
N GLU A 145 -12.41 18.92 32.81
CA GLU A 145 -11.51 17.74 32.83
C GLU A 145 -12.22 16.36 32.73
N LYS A 146 -13.54 16.33 32.52
CA LYS A 146 -14.40 15.16 32.51
C LYS A 146 -15.05 15.05 31.14
N ALA A 147 -15.09 13.83 30.63
CA ALA A 147 -15.79 13.53 29.39
C ALA A 147 -17.27 13.88 29.53
N VAL A 148 -17.74 14.83 28.71
CA VAL A 148 -19.14 15.26 28.66
C VAL A 148 -19.94 14.30 27.77
N GLN A 149 -19.29 13.71 26.78
CA GLN A 149 -19.86 12.68 25.92
C GLN A 149 -18.83 11.57 25.71
N GLU A 150 -19.27 10.32 25.82
CA GLU A 150 -18.43 9.14 25.68
C GLU A 150 -19.18 8.01 24.96
N PHE A 151 -18.49 7.36 24.02
CA PHE A 151 -18.92 6.16 23.31
C PHE A 151 -17.81 5.13 23.30
N ILE A 152 -18.17 3.86 23.50
CA ILE A 152 -17.25 2.74 23.28
C ILE A 152 -17.39 2.30 21.82
N LEU A 153 -16.29 2.35 21.07
CA LEU A 153 -16.25 1.95 19.66
C LEU A 153 -15.96 0.45 19.47
N GLY A 154 -15.71 -0.25 20.58
CA GLY A 154 -15.52 -1.69 20.63
C GLY A 154 -14.66 -2.10 21.83
N VAL A 155 -14.75 -3.37 22.19
CA VAL A 155 -13.98 -4.08 23.21
C VAL A 155 -13.20 -5.19 22.49
N TYR A 156 -11.96 -5.44 22.90
CA TYR A 156 -11.10 -6.41 22.22
C TYR A 156 -11.76 -7.79 22.19
N ASP A 157 -11.80 -8.37 21.00
CA ASP A 157 -12.41 -9.66 20.72
C ASP A 157 -11.34 -10.62 20.19
N GLU A 158 -10.87 -11.50 21.08
CA GLU A 158 -9.80 -12.47 20.76
C GLU A 158 -10.25 -13.48 19.70
N GLU A 159 -11.48 -13.96 19.79
CA GLU A 159 -12.04 -14.96 18.87
C GLU A 159 -12.23 -14.36 17.47
N ALA A 160 -12.83 -13.16 17.38
CA ALA A 160 -12.99 -12.46 16.11
C ALA A 160 -11.63 -12.08 15.51
N THR A 161 -10.66 -11.68 16.33
CA THR A 161 -9.29 -11.38 15.89
C THR A 161 -8.61 -12.63 15.31
N ALA A 162 -8.69 -13.76 16.01
CA ALA A 162 -8.11 -15.03 15.53
C ALA A 162 -8.78 -15.49 14.23
N ALA A 163 -10.12 -15.43 14.15
CA ALA A 163 -10.87 -15.80 12.94
C ALA A 163 -10.52 -14.89 11.74
N PHE A 164 -10.40 -13.58 11.97
CA PHE A 164 -10.02 -12.62 10.94
C PHE A 164 -8.61 -12.89 10.41
N ASN A 165 -7.65 -13.09 11.30
CA ASN A 165 -6.25 -13.34 10.94
C ASN A 165 -6.03 -14.74 10.31
N GLN A 166 -6.84 -15.74 10.64
CA GLN A 166 -6.82 -17.05 9.96
C GLN A 166 -7.33 -16.95 8.51
N ASN A 167 -8.37 -16.15 8.27
CA ASN A 167 -8.94 -15.97 6.94
C ASN A 167 -8.00 -15.16 6.02
N LEU A 168 -7.20 -14.26 6.59
CA LEU A 168 -6.22 -13.42 5.87
C LEU A 168 -4.92 -14.13 5.45
N SER A 169 -4.91 -15.46 5.37
CA SER A 169 -3.75 -16.26 4.92
C SER A 169 -3.17 -15.84 3.56
N ASP A 170 -3.93 -15.11 2.74
CA ASP A 170 -3.42 -14.41 1.57
C ASP A 170 -2.75 -13.09 1.94
N ILE A 171 -1.47 -13.20 2.31
CA ILE A 171 -0.44 -12.14 2.44
C ILE A 171 -0.51 -11.10 1.30
N SER A 172 -1.10 -11.40 0.14
CA SER A 172 -1.25 -10.44 -0.97
C SER A 172 -2.39 -9.41 -0.80
N THR A 173 -3.32 -9.61 0.15
CA THR A 173 -4.53 -8.77 0.31
C THR A 173 -4.47 -7.79 1.48
N LEU A 174 -3.41 -7.80 2.30
CA LEU A 174 -3.19 -6.84 3.40
C LEU A 174 -2.68 -5.47 2.91
N LYS A 175 -3.21 -4.97 1.79
CA LYS A 175 -3.01 -3.59 1.35
C LYS A 175 -4.16 -2.79 1.92
N ASP A 176 -3.88 -1.79 2.76
CA ASP A 176 -4.89 -0.80 3.07
C ASP A 176 -5.25 -0.09 1.74
N PRO A 177 -6.50 -0.21 1.24
CA PRO A 177 -6.91 0.40 -0.03
C PRO A 177 -6.75 1.92 -0.04
N ARG A 178 -6.51 2.53 1.12
CA ARG A 178 -6.42 3.97 1.35
C ARG A 178 -5.03 4.40 1.83
N SER A 179 -4.08 3.48 2.00
CA SER A 179 -2.67 3.83 2.23
C SER A 179 -2.08 4.48 0.98
N LYS A 180 -1.32 5.57 1.16
CA LYS A 180 -0.51 6.17 0.08
C LYS A 180 0.59 5.23 -0.41
N ASP A 181 0.94 4.24 0.41
CA ASP A 181 1.92 3.22 0.12
C ASP A 181 1.23 1.85 -0.03
N ALA A 182 1.06 1.41 -1.27
CA ALA A 182 0.38 0.16 -1.59
C ALA A 182 1.22 -1.09 -1.24
N SER A 183 2.39 -0.93 -0.61
CA SER A 183 3.21 -2.02 -0.07
C SER A 183 3.09 -2.18 1.46
N GLN A 184 2.43 -1.25 2.16
CA GLN A 184 2.36 -1.27 3.62
C GLN A 184 1.41 -2.37 4.12
N ARG A 185 1.99 -3.35 4.80
CA ARG A 185 1.30 -4.48 5.45
C ARG A 185 0.88 -4.09 6.87
N TYR A 186 -0.22 -4.67 7.37
CA TYR A 186 -0.72 -4.42 8.72
C TYR A 186 -1.15 -5.70 9.45
N HIS A 187 -1.14 -5.65 10.78
CA HIS A 187 -1.66 -6.68 11.68
C HIS A 187 -2.99 -6.19 12.21
N ALA A 188 -4.02 -7.04 12.20
CA ALA A 188 -5.36 -6.61 12.54
C ALA A 188 -5.83 -7.18 13.87
N HIS A 189 -6.44 -6.34 14.69
CA HIS A 189 -7.21 -6.73 15.87
C HIS A 189 -8.66 -6.24 15.72
N GLN A 190 -9.61 -7.10 16.08
CA GLN A 190 -11.03 -6.79 16.03
C GLN A 190 -11.54 -6.35 17.41
N TYR A 191 -12.28 -5.25 17.44
CA TYR A 191 -12.93 -4.72 18.63
C TYR A 191 -14.43 -4.65 18.38
N THR A 192 -15.21 -5.47 19.09
CA THR A 192 -16.66 -5.66 18.88
C THR A 192 -17.45 -5.20 20.10
N ASN A 193 -18.78 -5.33 20.10
CA ASN A 193 -19.61 -5.09 21.29
C ASN A 193 -19.45 -3.70 21.92
N GLY A 194 -19.29 -2.67 21.09
CA GLY A 194 -19.29 -1.28 21.54
C GLY A 194 -20.67 -0.78 21.97
N THR A 195 -20.73 0.51 22.31
CA THR A 195 -22.00 1.20 22.60
C THR A 195 -22.97 1.07 21.42
N ILE A 196 -24.25 0.80 21.72
CA ILE A 196 -25.30 0.65 20.70
C ILE A 196 -25.42 1.93 19.88
N CYS A 197 -25.36 1.78 18.56
CA CYS A 197 -25.55 2.85 17.61
C CYS A 197 -27.01 3.27 17.58
N ASP A 198 -27.28 4.55 17.75
CA ASP A 198 -28.61 5.15 17.65
C ASP A 198 -29.19 5.10 16.23
N LEU A 199 -28.32 5.11 15.21
CA LEU A 199 -28.73 5.09 13.80
C LEU A 199 -29.01 3.68 13.26
N THR A 200 -28.20 2.69 13.65
CA THR A 200 -28.32 1.32 13.13
C THR A 200 -28.91 0.34 14.14
N ASN A 201 -28.97 0.72 15.42
CA ASN A 201 -29.33 -0.14 16.54
C ASN A 201 -28.42 -1.38 16.72
N GLU A 202 -27.25 -1.38 16.09
CA GLU A 202 -26.21 -2.40 16.23
C GLU A 202 -25.07 -1.89 17.13
N PRO A 203 -24.33 -2.77 17.84
CA PRO A 203 -23.15 -2.36 18.59
C PRO A 203 -22.09 -1.79 17.64
N ARG A 204 -21.43 -0.71 18.06
CA ARG A 204 -20.26 -0.16 17.35
C ARG A 204 -19.12 -1.19 17.33
N GLU A 205 -18.41 -1.25 16.21
CA GLU A 205 -17.25 -2.13 16.03
C GLU A 205 -16.10 -1.39 15.33
N THR A 206 -14.88 -1.83 15.60
CA THR A 206 -13.65 -1.22 15.08
C THR A 206 -12.61 -2.26 14.71
N GLU A 207 -12.07 -2.16 13.50
CA GLU A 207 -10.85 -2.86 13.09
C GLU A 207 -9.62 -1.99 13.41
N VAL A 208 -8.72 -2.49 14.25
CA VAL A 208 -7.46 -1.82 14.57
C VAL A 208 -6.34 -2.41 13.70
N ARG A 209 -5.69 -1.55 12.92
CA ARG A 209 -4.60 -1.90 12.00
C ARG A 209 -3.27 -1.41 12.54
N PHE A 210 -2.38 -2.32 12.92
CA PHE A 210 -1.03 -1.98 13.33
C PHE A 210 -0.08 -2.02 12.14
N VAL A 211 0.57 -0.90 11.84
CA VAL A 211 1.53 -0.76 10.72
C VAL A 211 2.93 -0.46 11.24
N CYS A 212 3.95 -1.00 10.55
CA CYS A 212 5.33 -0.55 10.73
C CYS A 212 5.47 0.87 10.16
N SER A 213 5.56 1.88 11.04
CA SER A 213 5.84 3.26 10.65
C SER A 213 6.17 4.13 11.86
N GLY A 214 6.72 5.32 11.58
CA GLY A 214 6.94 6.38 12.56
C GLY A 214 8.09 6.11 13.56
N PRO A 215 8.38 7.08 14.43
CA PRO A 215 9.39 6.94 15.48
C PRO A 215 8.83 6.38 16.80
N GLY A 216 7.50 6.33 16.97
CA GLY A 216 6.84 5.91 18.20
C GLY A 216 5.44 5.35 17.97
N ALA A 217 4.89 4.71 19.00
CA ALA A 217 3.55 4.16 18.98
C ALA A 217 2.51 5.29 19.02
N MET A 218 1.67 5.43 17.97
CA MET A 218 0.60 6.43 17.97
C MET A 218 -0.55 6.06 17.03
N ILE A 219 -1.74 6.57 17.32
CA ILE A 219 -2.87 6.49 16.39
C ILE A 219 -2.61 7.49 15.25
N SER A 220 -2.43 6.99 14.02
CA SER A 220 -2.20 7.84 12.84
C SER A 220 -3.50 8.31 12.20
N SER A 221 -4.54 7.48 12.23
CA SER A 221 -5.83 7.81 11.63
C SER A 221 -6.94 7.01 12.26
N ILE A 222 -8.12 7.61 12.28
CA ILE A 222 -9.38 6.90 12.51
C ILE A 222 -10.38 7.31 11.43
N ILE A 223 -11.06 6.34 10.86
CA ILE A 223 -12.05 6.54 9.80
C ILE A 223 -13.29 5.73 10.09
N GLU A 224 -14.46 6.30 9.78
CA GLU A 224 -15.72 5.57 9.79
C GLU A 224 -15.92 4.95 8.40
N LEU A 225 -15.84 3.62 8.30
CA LEU A 225 -15.97 2.88 7.05
C LEU A 225 -17.41 2.86 6.55
N SER A 226 -18.34 2.74 7.49
CA SER A 226 -19.79 2.86 7.34
C SER A 226 -20.36 3.27 8.69
N THR A 227 -21.63 3.67 8.76
CA THR A 227 -22.26 4.09 10.01
C THR A 227 -21.96 3.14 11.16
N CYS A 228 -21.32 3.67 12.21
CA CYS A 228 -20.94 2.96 13.44
C CYS A 228 -19.92 1.80 13.28
N LYS A 229 -19.22 1.73 12.14
CA LYS A 229 -18.10 0.80 11.89
C LYS A 229 -16.84 1.58 11.57
N TYR A 230 -15.78 1.36 12.34
CA TYR A 230 -14.56 2.16 12.27
C TYR A 230 -13.35 1.34 11.84
N ALA A 231 -12.36 2.00 11.25
CA ALA A 231 -11.01 1.50 11.12
C ALA A 231 -10.03 2.49 11.75
N LEU A 232 -9.18 1.99 12.64
CA LEU A 232 -8.21 2.77 13.39
C LEU A 232 -6.81 2.26 13.07
N THR A 233 -5.94 3.13 12.56
CA THR A 233 -4.57 2.77 12.19
C THR A 233 -3.60 3.24 13.28
N VAL A 234 -2.78 2.32 13.75
CA VAL A 234 -1.72 2.54 14.75
C VAL A 234 -0.37 2.36 14.09
N GLN A 235 0.45 3.39 14.13
CA GLN A 235 1.86 3.28 13.78
C GLN A 235 2.61 2.66 14.96
N PHE A 236 3.37 1.61 14.71
CA PHE A 236 4.11 0.90 15.74
C PHE A 236 5.48 0.43 15.22
N PRO A 237 6.59 1.13 15.57
CA PRO A 237 7.91 0.89 14.99
C PRO A 237 8.49 -0.50 15.28
N MET A 238 8.05 -1.17 16.35
CA MET A 238 8.56 -2.49 16.69
C MET A 238 8.13 -3.58 15.71
N LEU A 239 7.03 -3.38 14.97
CA LEU A 239 6.65 -4.30 13.89
C LEU A 239 7.67 -4.31 12.75
N CYS A 240 8.43 -3.23 12.55
CA CYS A 240 9.46 -3.17 11.49
C CYS A 240 10.58 -4.21 11.64
N LYS A 241 10.75 -4.78 12.85
CA LYS A 241 11.69 -5.88 13.10
C LYS A 241 11.22 -7.21 12.52
N HIS A 242 9.93 -7.30 12.19
CA HIS A 242 9.32 -8.50 11.65
C HIS A 242 9.35 -8.47 10.11
N PRO A 243 9.85 -9.51 9.43
CA PRO A 243 9.95 -9.54 7.96
C PRO A 243 8.64 -9.23 7.24
N LEU A 244 7.51 -9.73 7.76
CA LEU A 244 6.15 -9.44 7.22
C LEU A 244 5.74 -7.96 7.22
N PHE A 245 6.45 -7.04 7.87
CA PHE A 245 6.08 -5.62 7.95
C PHE A 245 7.15 -4.70 7.38
N GLN A 246 8.23 -5.28 6.85
CA GLN A 246 9.21 -4.52 6.09
C GLN A 246 8.57 -4.17 4.74
N GLU A 247 8.49 -2.87 4.44
CA GLU A 247 7.99 -2.40 3.15
C GLU A 247 8.76 -3.11 2.03
N GLU A 248 8.03 -3.75 1.11
CA GLU A 248 8.59 -4.22 -0.15
C GLU A 248 8.94 -2.97 -0.97
N ARG A 249 10.14 -2.42 -0.75
CA ARG A 249 10.64 -1.36 -1.60
C ARG A 249 10.69 -1.93 -3.03
N PRO A 250 10.18 -1.20 -4.03
CA PRO A 250 10.27 -1.64 -5.41
C PRO A 250 11.75 -1.85 -5.71
N VAL A 251 12.11 -3.10 -6.02
CA VAL A 251 13.48 -3.44 -6.42
C VAL A 251 13.76 -2.67 -7.71
N TRP A 252 14.77 -1.81 -7.67
CA TRP A 252 15.23 -1.15 -8.88
C TRP A 252 16.05 -2.16 -9.68
N HIS A 253 15.67 -2.39 -10.92
CA HIS A 253 16.44 -3.19 -11.84
C HIS A 253 17.16 -2.30 -12.85
N THR A 254 18.47 -2.48 -12.98
CA THR A 254 19.27 -1.74 -13.95
C THR A 254 19.27 -2.46 -15.29
N ILE A 255 18.85 -1.75 -16.35
CA ILE A 255 19.02 -2.17 -17.75
C ILE A 255 20.30 -1.54 -18.25
N ASN A 256 21.31 -2.36 -18.54
CA ASN A 256 22.58 -1.89 -19.06
C ASN A 256 22.55 -1.88 -20.59
N CYS A 257 22.90 -0.76 -21.22
CA CYS A 257 22.85 -0.57 -22.66
C CYS A 257 24.22 -0.19 -23.21
N ASN A 258 24.80 -1.05 -24.04
CA ASN A 258 26.06 -0.77 -24.74
C ASN A 258 25.79 -0.10 -26.08
N LEU A 259 26.56 0.93 -26.43
CA LEU A 259 26.52 1.53 -27.76
C LEU A 259 26.95 0.49 -28.82
N LEU A 260 26.17 0.37 -29.91
CA LEU A 260 26.53 -0.46 -31.05
C LEU A 260 27.20 0.36 -32.15
N PRO A 261 28.20 -0.22 -32.85
CA PRO A 261 28.76 0.38 -34.05
C PRO A 261 27.70 0.69 -35.11
N LYS A 262 27.92 1.75 -35.90
CA LYS A 262 26.97 2.23 -36.94
C LYS A 262 26.69 1.22 -38.05
N ASP A 263 27.53 0.21 -38.20
CA ASP A 263 27.47 -0.86 -39.20
C ASP A 263 26.90 -2.18 -38.64
N TYR A 264 26.38 -2.19 -37.41
CA TYR A 264 25.78 -3.37 -36.80
C TYR A 264 24.62 -3.92 -37.64
N LYS A 265 24.76 -5.18 -38.08
CA LYS A 265 23.70 -5.97 -38.72
C LYS A 265 23.23 -7.02 -37.71
N GLU A 266 21.96 -6.97 -37.36
CA GLU A 266 21.33 -7.97 -36.50
C GLU A 266 21.46 -9.36 -37.15
N ALA A 267 22.19 -10.27 -36.50
CA ALA A 267 22.36 -11.62 -37.00
C ALA A 267 21.02 -12.37 -36.89
N LYS A 268 20.46 -12.78 -38.04
CA LYS A 268 19.25 -13.61 -38.05
C LYS A 268 19.57 -15.01 -37.50
N PRO A 269 18.67 -15.66 -36.75
CA PRO A 269 18.91 -16.97 -36.14
C PRO A 269 19.17 -18.15 -37.11
N ASP A 270 19.08 -17.96 -38.43
CA ASP A 270 19.05 -19.06 -39.41
C ASP A 270 20.37 -19.30 -40.19
N GLU A 271 21.51 -18.71 -39.81
CA GLU A 271 22.78 -18.89 -40.54
C GLU A 271 23.90 -19.62 -39.76
N VAL A 272 23.55 -20.49 -38.79
CA VAL A 272 24.53 -21.34 -38.09
C VAL A 272 24.58 -22.78 -38.63
N GLU A 273 23.65 -23.20 -39.50
CA GLU A 273 23.58 -24.59 -39.98
C GLU A 273 24.05 -24.82 -41.43
N THR A 274 25.07 -24.09 -41.88
CA THR A 274 25.79 -24.47 -43.12
C THR A 274 27.29 -24.17 -43.03
N ARG A 275 27.95 -24.78 -42.05
CA ARG A 275 29.39 -25.09 -42.14
C ARG A 275 29.75 -26.29 -41.27
N ARG A 276 29.41 -27.49 -41.76
CA ARG A 276 30.12 -28.74 -41.49
C ARG A 276 30.24 -29.52 -42.77
#